data_AF-A0A6I6NF39-F1
#
_entry.id   AF-A0A6I6NF39-F1
#
_cell.length_a   1.000
_cell.length_b   1.000
_cell.length_c   1.000
_cell.angle_alpha   90.00
_cell.angle_beta   90.00
_cell.angle_gamma   90.00
#
_symmetry.space_group_name_H-M   'P 1'
#
loop_
_entity.id
_entity.type
_entity.pdbx_description
1 polymer ?
#
loop_
_entity_poly.entity_id
_entity_poly.type
_entity_poly.pdbx_seq_one_letter_code
_entity_poly.pdbx_strand_id
1 'polypeptide(L)'
;MTEGVDAGQANGAEEAGVGAAPILFRAELFTLTGDSDNKDPDTGTHLTVKTGDEKALPASINNADSSGMDMTTYEDDSHHIVPLAVEAPGARKSDCDGFKVRMWIKTKGSDNWPVDDARVTLCFSDGTTLVAEKLGFSLNGDGATAEFASL
;
A
#
# COMPACT_ATOMS: atom_id res chain seq x y z
N MET A 1 41.10 -47.90 -27.71
CA MET A 1 41.38 -46.45 -27.70
C MET A 1 40.29 -45.80 -28.54
N THR A 2 39.70 -44.76 -27.95
CA THR A 2 38.83 -43.72 -28.54
C THR A 2 37.48 -44.14 -29.14
N GLU A 3 36.47 -43.85 -28.31
CA GLU A 3 35.09 -43.51 -28.61
C GLU A 3 34.98 -42.44 -29.71
N GLY A 4 33.88 -42.49 -30.47
CA GLY A 4 33.44 -41.42 -31.37
C GLY A 4 31.93 -41.30 -31.25
N VAL A 5 31.49 -40.45 -30.32
CA VAL A 5 30.10 -40.01 -30.15
C VAL A 5 29.93 -38.79 -31.05
N ASP A 6 28.94 -38.79 -31.95
CA ASP A 6 28.41 -37.55 -32.52
C ASP A 6 26.90 -37.55 -32.34
N ALA A 7 26.48 -36.82 -31.32
CA ALA A 7 25.10 -36.62 -30.96
C ALA A 7 24.52 -35.56 -31.90
N GLY A 8 23.56 -35.98 -32.73
CA GLY A 8 22.71 -35.07 -33.47
C GLY A 8 22.07 -34.06 -32.51
N GLN A 9 22.43 -32.79 -32.69
CA GLN A 9 21.84 -31.66 -31.99
C GLN A 9 20.35 -31.59 -32.33
N ALA A 10 19.51 -31.93 -31.36
CA ALA A 10 18.10 -31.60 -31.40
C ALA A 10 17.94 -30.09 -31.24
N ASN A 11 17.28 -29.48 -32.23
CA ASN A 11 16.78 -28.11 -32.19
C ASN A 11 15.80 -27.96 -31.02
N GLY A 12 16.30 -27.56 -29.85
CA GLY A 12 15.49 -26.97 -28.80
C GLY A 12 15.21 -25.53 -29.17
N ALA A 13 14.03 -25.27 -29.72
CA ALA A 13 13.50 -23.92 -29.79
C ALA A 13 13.42 -23.37 -28.37
N GLU A 14 14.27 -22.39 -28.08
CA GLU A 14 14.20 -21.55 -26.89
C GLU A 14 12.87 -20.80 -26.98
N GLU A 15 11.86 -21.26 -26.25
CA GLU A 15 10.64 -20.48 -26.07
C GLU A 15 11.03 -19.15 -25.44
N ALA A 16 10.88 -18.08 -26.21
CA ALA A 16 11.05 -16.71 -25.73
C ALA A 16 10.21 -16.54 -24.47
N GLY A 17 10.88 -16.35 -23.33
CA GLY A 17 10.26 -16.31 -22.02
C GLY A 17 9.14 -15.28 -21.95
N VAL A 18 7.92 -15.76 -21.70
CA VAL A 18 6.87 -14.92 -21.09
C VAL A 18 7.44 -14.50 -19.74
N GLY A 19 7.88 -13.24 -19.63
CA GLY A 19 8.44 -12.70 -18.38
C GLY A 19 7.50 -13.02 -17.21
N ALA A 20 8.07 -13.45 -16.08
CA ALA A 20 7.29 -13.80 -14.90
C ALA A 20 6.32 -12.65 -14.55
N ALA A 21 5.06 -13.00 -14.24
CA ALA A 21 4.04 -12.00 -13.93
C ALA A 21 4.52 -11.09 -12.76
N PRO A 22 4.36 -9.75 -12.86
CA PRO A 22 4.84 -8.84 -11.83
C PRO A 22 4.18 -9.10 -10.47
N ILE A 23 4.98 -9.19 -9.42
CA ILE A 23 4.51 -9.47 -8.06
C ILE A 23 4.72 -8.29 -7.12
N LEU A 24 3.80 -8.12 -6.17
CA LEU A 24 3.88 -7.12 -5.13
C LEU A 24 5.07 -7.40 -4.21
N PHE A 25 5.90 -6.39 -3.97
CA PHE A 25 7.05 -6.48 -3.05
C PHE A 25 7.16 -5.33 -2.05
N ARG A 26 6.44 -4.21 -2.27
CA ARG A 26 6.40 -3.06 -1.36
C ARG A 26 5.08 -2.33 -1.48
N ALA A 27 4.60 -1.78 -0.37
CA ALA A 27 3.44 -0.91 -0.36
C ALA A 27 3.64 0.23 0.65
N GLU A 28 3.18 1.43 0.32
CA GLU A 28 3.37 2.64 1.11
C GLU A 28 2.09 3.49 1.13
N LEU A 29 1.80 4.12 2.27
CA LEU A 29 0.83 5.19 2.42
C LEU A 29 1.61 6.51 2.48
N PHE A 30 1.20 7.47 1.67
CA PHE A 30 1.54 8.87 1.80
C PHE A 30 0.32 9.62 2.31
N THR A 31 0.50 10.52 3.28
CA THR A 31 -0.52 11.50 3.67
C THR A 31 0.06 12.89 3.73
N LEU A 32 -0.69 13.86 3.22
CA LEU A 32 -0.56 15.29 3.53
C LEU A 32 -1.75 15.68 4.40
N THR A 33 -1.46 16.15 5.61
CA THR A 33 -2.45 16.60 6.59
C THR A 33 -2.43 18.11 6.65
N GLY A 34 -3.62 18.73 6.75
CA GLY A 34 -3.75 20.19 6.64
C GLY A 34 -3.50 20.94 7.96
N ASP A 35 -3.20 22.23 7.87
CA ASP A 35 -2.97 23.26 8.92
C ASP A 35 -3.92 23.32 10.15
N SER A 36 -4.98 22.52 10.19
CA SER A 36 -5.94 22.46 11.30
C SER A 36 -6.00 21.08 11.97
N ASP A 37 -4.96 20.27 11.76
CA ASP A 37 -4.78 19.01 12.44
C ASP A 37 -4.67 19.22 13.96
N ASN A 38 -5.48 18.46 14.71
CA ASN A 38 -5.43 18.42 16.16
C ASN A 38 -5.17 17.01 16.69
N LYS A 39 -4.53 16.16 15.89
CA LYS A 39 -4.24 14.77 16.23
C LYS A 39 -3.66 14.66 17.63
N ASP A 40 -4.42 14.01 18.51
CA ASP A 40 -3.99 13.70 19.86
C ASP A 40 -2.89 12.62 19.80
N PRO A 41 -1.93 12.62 20.76
CA PRO A 41 -0.83 11.64 20.80
C PRO A 41 -1.25 10.16 20.81
N ASP A 42 -2.52 9.87 21.12
CA ASP A 42 -3.07 8.51 21.12
C ASP A 42 -3.97 8.18 19.94
N THR A 43 -3.92 9.01 18.89
CA THR A 43 -4.62 8.74 17.64
C THR A 43 -3.77 7.91 16.70
N GLY A 44 -4.23 6.68 16.44
CA GLY A 44 -3.60 5.75 15.52
C GLY A 44 -4.22 5.80 14.15
N THR A 45 -3.38 5.74 13.12
CA THR A 45 -3.79 5.52 11.73
C THR A 45 -3.82 4.05 11.43
N HIS A 46 -4.87 3.65 10.73
CA HIS A 46 -5.05 2.29 10.27
C HIS A 46 -5.47 2.26 8.80
N LEU A 47 -5.07 1.20 8.10
CA LEU A 47 -5.34 1.07 6.68
C LEU A 47 -5.38 -0.39 6.26
N THR A 48 -6.33 -0.72 5.40
CA THR A 48 -6.36 -2.00 4.69
C THR A 48 -6.42 -1.74 3.18
N VAL A 49 -5.62 -2.50 2.45
CA VAL A 49 -5.68 -2.61 1.00
C VAL A 49 -6.31 -3.95 0.67
N LYS A 50 -7.34 -3.96 -0.17
CA LYS A 50 -7.95 -5.17 -0.72
C LYS A 50 -7.85 -5.19 -2.24
N THR A 51 -7.78 -6.38 -2.84
CA THR A 51 -7.92 -6.54 -4.30
C THR A 51 -9.24 -5.96 -4.80
N GLY A 52 -9.35 -5.65 -6.09
CA GLY A 52 -10.58 -5.07 -6.65
C GLY A 52 -11.82 -5.96 -6.46
N ASP A 53 -11.62 -7.29 -6.40
CA ASP A 53 -12.65 -8.28 -6.08
C ASP A 53 -12.87 -8.54 -4.58
N GLU A 54 -12.12 -7.82 -3.73
CA GLU A 54 -12.13 -7.87 -2.26
C GLU A 54 -11.77 -9.22 -1.61
N LYS A 55 -11.25 -10.18 -2.37
CA LYS A 55 -10.96 -11.52 -1.85
C LYS A 55 -9.63 -11.64 -1.12
N ALA A 56 -8.67 -10.77 -1.44
CA ALA A 56 -7.36 -10.76 -0.80
C ALA A 56 -7.08 -9.42 -0.15
N LEU A 57 -6.18 -9.45 0.85
CA LEU A 57 -5.64 -8.30 1.56
C LEU A 57 -4.16 -8.18 1.17
N PRO A 58 -3.78 -7.39 0.15
CA PRO A 58 -2.38 -7.29 -0.25
C PRO A 58 -1.48 -6.60 0.76
N ALA A 59 -2.00 -5.59 1.47
CA ALA A 59 -1.22 -4.81 2.41
C ALA A 59 -2.09 -4.20 3.52
N SER A 60 -1.48 -3.91 4.67
CA SER A 60 -2.16 -3.24 5.78
C SER A 60 -1.21 -2.38 6.62
N ILE A 61 -1.77 -1.43 7.38
CA ILE A 61 -1.12 -0.89 8.57
C ILE A 61 -2.06 -1.07 9.73
N ASN A 62 -1.51 -1.53 10.84
CA ASN A 62 -2.22 -1.58 12.10
C ASN A 62 -1.51 -0.62 13.06
N ASN A 63 -2.22 0.47 13.41
CA ASN A 63 -1.82 1.35 14.49
C ASN A 63 -0.50 2.11 14.22
N ALA A 64 -0.30 2.57 12.98
CA ALA A 64 0.81 3.47 12.69
C ALA A 64 0.53 4.84 13.30
N ASP A 65 1.59 5.56 13.67
CA ASP A 65 1.49 6.92 14.21
C ASP A 65 0.67 7.01 15.52
N SER A 66 0.42 5.88 16.20
CA SER A 66 -0.15 5.84 17.55
C SER A 66 0.99 5.77 18.53
N SER A 67 1.21 6.81 19.32
CA SER A 67 2.26 6.71 20.31
C SER A 67 2.07 7.71 21.44
N GLY A 68 1.74 7.18 22.62
CA GLY A 68 1.93 7.88 23.90
C GLY A 68 3.40 8.21 24.21
N MET A 69 4.34 7.98 23.28
CA MET A 69 5.74 8.42 23.31
C MET A 69 6.12 9.28 22.09
N ASP A 70 5.19 9.55 21.18
CA ASP A 70 5.40 10.33 19.97
C ASP A 70 4.83 11.70 20.29
N MET A 71 5.75 12.63 20.44
CA MET A 71 5.45 14.01 20.79
C MET A 71 5.23 14.85 19.53
N THR A 72 4.95 14.21 18.37
CA THR A 72 4.53 14.94 17.17
C THR A 72 3.10 15.41 17.33
N THR A 73 2.97 16.66 17.78
CA THR A 73 1.83 17.51 17.47
C THR A 73 2.03 18.04 16.06
N TYR A 74 1.10 17.78 15.15
CA TYR A 74 1.08 18.41 13.84
C TYR A 74 0.48 19.82 14.01
N GLU A 75 1.33 20.84 14.16
CA GLU A 75 0.88 22.25 14.26
C GLU A 75 0.93 22.98 12.91
N ASP A 76 1.24 22.27 11.81
CA ASP A 76 1.47 22.77 10.44
C ASP A 76 1.30 21.61 9.45
N ASP A 77 1.05 21.90 8.17
CA ASP A 77 1.00 20.94 7.06
C ASP A 77 2.14 19.92 7.13
N SER A 78 1.81 18.66 7.40
CA SER A 78 2.81 17.60 7.60
C SER A 78 2.69 16.48 6.58
N HIS A 79 3.85 16.02 6.14
CA HIS A 79 3.98 14.95 5.16
C HIS A 79 4.41 13.67 5.87
N HIS A 80 3.65 12.59 5.67
CA HIS A 80 3.95 11.29 6.26
C HIS A 80 4.09 10.24 5.17
N ILE A 81 5.14 9.44 5.28
CA ILE A 81 5.28 8.22 4.49
C ILE A 81 5.32 7.06 5.49
N VAL A 82 4.32 6.20 5.40
CA VAL A 82 4.17 5.04 6.26
C VAL A 82 4.28 3.77 5.40
N PRO A 83 5.34 2.97 5.58
CA PRO A 83 5.43 1.66 4.94
C PRO A 83 4.28 0.76 5.41
N LEU A 84 3.62 0.07 4.48
CA LEU A 84 2.61 -0.92 4.82
C LEU A 84 3.27 -2.31 4.99
N ALA A 85 2.70 -3.13 5.86
CA ALA A 85 2.99 -4.55 5.87
C ALA A 85 2.44 -5.18 4.58
N VAL A 86 3.29 -5.91 3.85
CA VAL A 86 2.86 -6.70 2.69
C VAL A 86 2.31 -8.03 3.21
N GLU A 87 0.99 -8.17 3.19
CA GLU A 87 0.26 -9.30 3.75
C GLU A 87 0.13 -10.47 2.75
N ALA A 88 0.19 -10.17 1.44
CA ALA A 88 0.18 -11.16 0.37
C ALA A 88 1.42 -11.01 -0.53
N PRO A 89 2.63 -11.38 -0.04
CA PRO A 89 3.83 -11.36 -0.87
C PRO A 89 3.66 -12.30 -2.07
N GLY A 90 3.96 -11.81 -3.26
CA GLY A 90 3.73 -12.58 -4.49
C GLY A 90 2.38 -12.33 -5.17
N ALA A 91 1.48 -11.50 -4.59
CA ALA A 91 0.25 -11.09 -5.25
C ALA A 91 0.56 -10.47 -6.61
N ARG A 92 -0.14 -10.92 -7.67
CA ARG A 92 0.12 -10.44 -9.02
C ARG A 92 -0.48 -9.07 -9.23
N LYS A 93 0.17 -8.24 -10.04
CA LYS A 93 -0.35 -6.92 -10.41
C LYS A 93 -1.77 -6.97 -10.97
N SER A 94 -2.07 -7.95 -11.81
CA SER A 94 -3.41 -8.15 -12.39
C SER A 94 -4.50 -8.36 -11.34
N ASP A 95 -4.14 -8.98 -10.22
CA ASP A 95 -5.10 -9.30 -9.15
C ASP A 95 -5.31 -8.09 -8.24
N CYS A 96 -4.33 -7.19 -8.19
CA CYS A 96 -4.39 -5.92 -7.46
C CYS A 96 -4.94 -4.76 -8.29
N ASP A 97 -5.29 -4.98 -9.56
CA ASP A 97 -5.91 -3.94 -10.39
C ASP A 97 -7.26 -3.51 -9.78
N GLY A 98 -7.53 -2.20 -9.76
CA GLY A 98 -8.71 -1.65 -9.10
C GLY A 98 -8.76 -1.88 -7.58
N PHE A 99 -7.60 -2.01 -6.90
CA PHE A 99 -7.56 -2.27 -5.46
C PHE A 99 -8.31 -1.18 -4.68
N LYS A 100 -8.89 -1.60 -3.56
CA LYS A 100 -9.69 -0.74 -2.67
C LYS A 100 -8.92 -0.48 -1.39
N VAL A 101 -8.94 0.76 -0.95
CA VAL A 101 -8.35 1.22 0.29
C VAL A 101 -9.46 1.59 1.25
N ARG A 102 -9.32 1.13 2.48
CA ARG A 102 -10.06 1.63 3.63
C ARG A 102 -9.07 2.14 4.66
N MET A 103 -9.09 3.44 4.90
CA MET A 103 -8.31 4.13 5.93
C MET A 103 -9.23 4.56 7.07
N TRP A 104 -8.78 4.44 8.31
CA TRP A 104 -9.53 4.93 9.47
C TRP A 104 -8.60 5.37 10.60
N ILE A 105 -9.14 6.17 11.51
CA ILE A 105 -8.47 6.54 12.76
C ILE A 105 -9.06 5.81 13.95
N LYS A 106 -8.23 5.64 14.97
CA LYS A 106 -8.66 5.27 16.31
C LYS A 106 -8.14 6.30 17.30
N THR A 107 -9.02 7.00 17.98
CA THR A 107 -8.70 8.07 18.95
C THR A 107 -9.31 7.75 20.32
N LYS A 108 -8.78 8.30 21.42
CA LYS A 108 -9.47 8.30 22.72
C LYS A 108 -10.29 9.59 22.98
N GLY A 109 -10.25 10.55 22.05
CA GLY A 109 -10.82 11.88 22.15
C GLY A 109 -11.77 12.23 20.98
N SER A 110 -11.92 13.53 20.76
CA SER A 110 -12.70 14.11 19.65
C SER A 110 -11.75 14.77 18.66
N ASP A 111 -10.96 13.94 17.99
CA ASP A 111 -9.99 14.37 16.98
C ASP A 111 -10.70 14.68 15.66
N ASN A 112 -10.20 15.70 14.99
CA ASN A 112 -10.53 16.01 13.61
C ASN A 112 -9.23 15.99 12.82
N TRP A 113 -9.14 15.04 11.89
CA TRP A 113 -7.96 14.92 11.04
C TRP A 113 -8.27 15.33 9.60
N PRO A 114 -7.96 16.58 9.19
CA PRO A 114 -8.04 17.00 7.80
C PRO A 114 -6.90 16.37 7.00
N VAL A 115 -7.26 15.69 5.91
CA VAL A 115 -6.33 15.04 5.00
C VAL A 115 -6.51 15.65 3.61
N ASP A 116 -5.49 16.37 3.16
CA ASP A 116 -5.49 17.04 1.87
C ASP A 116 -5.15 16.08 0.73
N ASP A 117 -4.24 15.13 0.97
CA ASP A 117 -3.89 14.04 0.06
C ASP A 117 -3.66 12.76 0.86
N ALA A 118 -4.33 11.67 0.49
CA ALA A 118 -3.98 10.32 0.89
C ALA A 118 -3.72 9.47 -0.36
N ARG A 119 -2.50 8.92 -0.45
CA ARG A 119 -2.07 8.11 -1.59
C ARG A 119 -1.49 6.78 -1.13
N VAL A 120 -2.05 5.69 -1.63
CA VAL A 120 -1.49 4.34 -1.45
C VAL A 120 -0.81 3.92 -2.75
N THR A 121 0.45 3.50 -2.65
CA THR A 121 1.23 3.00 -3.79
C THR A 121 1.61 1.54 -3.57
N LEU A 122 1.24 0.67 -4.50
CA LEU A 122 1.70 -0.72 -4.59
C LEU A 122 2.83 -0.82 -5.61
N CYS A 123 4.00 -1.32 -5.21
CA CYS A 123 5.17 -1.46 -6.08
C CYS A 123 5.37 -2.93 -6.49
N PHE A 124 5.57 -3.16 -7.80
CA PHE A 124 5.70 -4.49 -8.39
C PHE A 124 7.11 -4.76 -8.90
N SER A 125 7.49 -6.03 -8.93
CA SER A 125 8.84 -6.50 -9.26
C SER A 125 9.35 -6.10 -10.64
N ASP A 126 8.46 -5.69 -11.55
CA ASP A 126 8.80 -5.16 -12.88
C ASP A 126 9.11 -3.65 -12.88
N GLY A 127 9.10 -3.01 -11.70
CA GLY A 127 9.32 -1.59 -11.51
C GLY A 127 8.07 -0.73 -11.69
N THR A 128 6.91 -1.33 -12.02
CA THR A 128 5.66 -0.59 -12.17
C THR A 128 4.93 -0.43 -10.85
N THR A 129 3.96 0.48 -10.81
CA THR A 129 3.13 0.74 -9.63
C THR A 129 1.64 0.70 -9.98
N LEU A 130 0.82 0.52 -8.94
CA LEU A 130 -0.60 0.87 -8.92
C LEU A 130 -0.81 1.89 -7.79
N VAL A 131 -1.68 2.88 -8.03
CA VAL A 131 -1.89 4.00 -7.11
C VAL A 131 -3.38 4.20 -6.88
N ALA A 132 -3.77 4.32 -5.60
CA ALA A 132 -5.09 4.81 -5.20
C ALA A 132 -4.89 6.14 -4.48
N GLU A 133 -5.69 7.15 -4.83
CA GLU A 133 -5.56 8.50 -4.28
C GLU A 133 -6.93 9.06 -3.89
N LYS A 134 -6.96 9.81 -2.80
CA LYS A 134 -8.11 10.61 -2.39
C LYS A 134 -7.63 11.96 -1.90
N LEU A 135 -8.18 13.02 -2.48
CA LEU A 135 -7.90 14.40 -2.10
C LEU A 135 -9.02 14.95 -1.21
N GLY A 136 -8.65 15.78 -0.24
CA GLY A 136 -9.55 16.62 0.55
C GLY A 136 -10.67 15.88 1.27
N PHE A 137 -10.38 15.35 2.45
CA PHE A 137 -11.39 14.76 3.34
C PHE A 137 -11.02 14.96 4.81
N SER A 138 -11.92 14.57 5.71
CA SER A 138 -11.65 14.64 7.15
C SER A 138 -12.09 13.36 7.84
N LEU A 139 -11.26 12.88 8.77
CA LEU A 139 -11.59 11.78 9.67
C LEU A 139 -11.95 12.38 11.04
N ASN A 140 -13.25 12.40 11.34
CA ASN A 140 -13.81 13.06 12.52
C ASN A 140 -14.24 12.04 13.59
N GLY A 141 -13.46 11.93 14.66
CA GLY A 141 -13.73 11.06 15.80
C GLY A 141 -13.38 9.59 15.59
N ASP A 142 -13.51 8.82 16.68
CA ASP A 142 -13.11 7.41 16.71
C ASP A 142 -13.82 6.55 15.66
N GLY A 143 -13.04 5.78 14.90
CA GLY A 143 -13.54 4.91 13.85
C GLY A 143 -13.95 5.61 12.55
N ALA A 144 -13.77 6.93 12.45
CA ALA A 144 -14.01 7.66 11.21
C ALA A 144 -13.20 7.03 10.07
N THR A 145 -13.86 6.81 8.94
CA THR A 145 -13.32 6.02 7.82
C THR A 145 -13.41 6.81 6.52
N ALA A 146 -12.38 6.66 5.67
CA ALA A 146 -12.41 7.05 4.27
C ALA A 146 -12.10 5.84 3.38
N GLU A 147 -12.84 5.75 2.27
CA GLU A 147 -12.65 4.72 1.24
C GLU A 147 -12.33 5.39 -0.11
N PHE A 148 -11.44 4.73 -0.85
CA PHE A 148 -11.00 5.11 -2.20
C PHE A 148 -10.38 3.91 -2.91
N ALA A 149 -10.17 3.99 -4.22
CA ALA A 149 -9.70 2.87 -5.03
C ALA A 149 -8.72 3.35 -6.11
N SER A 150 -7.90 2.43 -6.62
CA SER A 150 -7.09 2.71 -7.81
C SER A 150 -7.97 2.74 -9.05
N LEU A 151 -7.71 3.71 -9.93
CA LEU A 151 -8.40 3.86 -11.22
C LEU A 151 -7.90 2.87 -12.26
#